data_AF-A0A3R6UPB7-F1
#
_entry.id   AF-A0A3R6UPB7-F1
#
_cell.length_a   1.000
_cell.length_b   1.000
_cell.length_c   1.000
_cell.angle_alpha   90.00
_cell.angle_beta   90.00
_cell.angle_gamma   90.00
#
_symmetry.space_group_name_H-M   'P 1'
#
loop_
_entity.id
_entity.type
_entity.pdbx_description
1 polymer ?
#
loop_
_entity_poly.entity_id
_entity_poly.type
_entity_poly.pdbx_seq_one_letter_code
_entity_poly.pdbx_strand_id
1 'polypeptide(L)'
;MAVKIDGMTNVLVVYNSEDADEIDVRLRMEKIACVRKRIGAGKHGNFLMAMNNFGEELYVQPEDEAAAREVIAKWRRERQEERENQKQNPETESSEKTNKMIVPRILAGILVVVVVALYLTHIR
;
A
#
# COMPACT_ATOMS: atom_id res chain seq x y z
N MET A 1 15.92 3.18 -21.20
CA MET A 1 16.15 4.58 -21.64
C MET A 1 15.89 5.47 -20.44
N ALA A 2 16.88 6.25 -19.98
CA ALA A 2 16.65 7.21 -18.91
C ALA A 2 15.83 8.37 -19.48
N VAL A 3 14.53 8.38 -19.20
CA VAL A 3 13.67 9.52 -19.57
C VAL A 3 14.19 10.72 -18.78
N LYS A 4 14.69 11.74 -19.48
CA LYS A 4 15.15 12.97 -18.84
C LYS A 4 13.91 13.66 -18.27
N ILE A 5 13.91 13.84 -16.95
CA ILE A 5 12.89 14.60 -16.20
C ILE A 5 13.00 16.10 -16.51
N ASP A 6 14.09 16.52 -17.15
CA ASP A 6 14.38 17.89 -17.54
C ASP A 6 13.27 18.40 -18.49
N GLY A 7 12.44 19.32 -18.01
CA GLY A 7 11.27 19.86 -18.72
C GLY A 7 9.92 19.23 -18.37
N MET A 8 9.84 18.22 -17.49
CA MET A 8 8.58 17.63 -17.04
C MET A 8 8.04 18.31 -15.77
N THR A 9 6.72 18.35 -15.63
CA THR A 9 6.07 18.92 -14.45
C THR A 9 5.83 17.84 -13.39
N ASN A 10 6.22 18.12 -12.14
CA ASN A 10 5.82 17.31 -11.00
C ASN A 10 4.33 17.55 -10.71
N VAL A 11 3.53 16.50 -10.82
CA VAL A 11 2.07 16.57 -10.60
C VAL A 11 1.63 15.97 -9.28
N LEU A 12 2.45 15.08 -8.70
CA LEU A 12 2.11 14.43 -7.44
C LEU A 12 3.35 13.90 -6.72
N VAL A 13 3.25 13.92 -5.38
CA VAL A 13 4.15 13.21 -4.48
C VAL A 13 3.31 12.27 -3.63
N VAL A 14 3.68 10.99 -3.61
CA VAL A 14 3.06 9.96 -2.76
C VAL A 14 4.11 9.30 -1.89
N TYR A 15 3.75 8.90 -0.67
CA TYR A 15 4.65 8.26 0.30
C TYR A 15 4.38 6.75 0.45
N ASN A 16 3.73 6.16 -0.56
CA ASN A 16 3.47 4.73 -0.67
C ASN A 16 3.66 4.31 -2.13
N SER A 17 4.38 3.20 -2.36
CA SER A 17 4.59 2.67 -3.72
C SER A 17 3.31 2.11 -4.33
N GLU A 18 2.37 1.57 -3.54
CA GLU A 18 1.09 1.07 -4.07
C GLU A 18 0.25 2.20 -4.68
N ASP A 19 0.21 3.35 -3.99
CA ASP A 19 -0.49 4.55 -4.50
C ASP A 19 0.19 5.06 -5.78
N ALA A 20 1.53 5.00 -5.85
CA ALA A 20 2.28 5.39 -7.05
C ALA A 20 1.96 4.47 -8.24
N ASP A 21 1.89 3.16 -8.00
CA ASP A 21 1.56 2.16 -9.02
C ASP A 21 0.12 2.33 -9.51
N GLU A 22 -0.83 2.54 -8.60
CA GLU A 22 -2.24 2.76 -8.94
C GLU A 22 -2.43 3.99 -9.85
N ILE A 23 -1.76 5.10 -9.52
CA ILE A 23 -1.86 6.35 -10.28
C ILE A 23 -1.15 6.24 -11.63
N ASP A 24 0.00 5.55 -11.69
CA ASP A 24 0.68 5.27 -12.96
C ASP A 24 -0.22 4.47 -13.92
N VAL A 25 -0.91 3.44 -13.41
CA VAL A 25 -1.88 2.68 -14.22
C VAL A 25 -3.01 3.58 -14.72
N ARG A 26 -3.59 4.40 -13.85
CA ARG A 26 -4.68 5.32 -14.22
C ARG A 26 -4.25 6.36 -15.27
N LEU A 27 -3.07 6.95 -15.11
CA LEU A 27 -2.52 7.90 -16.10
C LEU A 27 -2.28 7.22 -17.46
N ARG A 28 -1.78 5.98 -17.46
CA ARG A 28 -1.61 5.20 -18.70
C ARG A 28 -2.92 4.84 -19.37
N MET A 29 -3.99 4.58 -18.62
CA MET A 29 -5.32 4.36 -19.18
C MET A 29 -5.83 5.57 -19.96
N GLU A 30 -5.50 6.78 -19.50
CA GLU A 30 -5.80 8.04 -20.17
C GLU A 30 -4.75 8.44 -21.23
N LYS A 31 -3.81 7.52 -21.55
CA LYS A 31 -2.70 7.71 -22.50
C LYS A 31 -1.71 8.82 -22.12
N ILE A 32 -1.64 9.18 -20.83
CA ILE A 32 -0.70 10.17 -20.31
C ILE A 32 0.61 9.47 -19.95
N ALA A 33 1.72 9.95 -20.50
CA ALA A 33 3.04 9.42 -20.19
C ALA A 33 3.50 9.93 -18.81
N CYS A 34 3.72 8.99 -17.87
CA CYS A 34 4.20 9.29 -16.53
C CYS A 34 5.62 8.77 -16.32
N VAL A 35 6.45 9.57 -15.65
CA VAL A 35 7.79 9.19 -15.17
C VAL A 35 7.79 9.25 -13.66
N ARG A 36 8.25 8.16 -13.03
CA ARG A 36 8.36 8.09 -11.58
C ARG A 36 9.79 8.30 -11.13
N LYS A 37 9.96 9.08 -10.07
CA LYS A 37 11.25 9.27 -9.41
C LYS A 37 11.11 8.97 -7.92
N ARG A 38 11.89 8.00 -7.45
CA ARG A 38 11.93 7.66 -6.02
C ARG A 38 12.60 8.78 -5.23
N ILE A 39 11.88 9.32 -4.27
CA ILE A 39 12.40 10.22 -3.24
C ILE A 39 13.30 9.41 -2.32
N GLY A 40 14.51 9.92 -2.12
CA GLY A 40 15.54 9.23 -1.34
C GLY A 40 16.34 8.19 -2.11
N ALA A 41 16.17 8.06 -3.42
CA ALA A 41 17.15 7.34 -4.24
C ALA A 41 18.37 8.24 -4.49
N GLY A 42 19.49 7.95 -3.83
CA GLY A 42 20.73 8.73 -3.96
C GLY A 42 21.80 8.30 -2.95
N LYS A 43 22.93 9.02 -2.90
CA LYS A 43 24.10 8.70 -2.03
C LYS A 43 23.74 8.57 -0.53
N HIS A 44 22.65 9.21 -0.10
CA HIS A 44 22.13 9.18 1.28
C HIS A 44 20.84 8.36 1.44
N GLY A 45 20.47 7.53 0.45
CA GLY A 45 19.20 6.78 0.47
C GLY A 45 19.04 5.82 1.64
N ASN A 46 20.15 5.31 2.20
CA ASN A 46 20.14 4.50 3.41
C ASN A 46 19.57 5.26 4.64
N PHE A 47 19.69 6.58 4.70
CA PHE A 47 19.15 7.36 5.81
C PHE A 47 17.61 7.44 5.73
N LEU A 48 17.06 7.60 4.52
CA LEU A 48 15.61 7.65 4.32
C LEU A 48 14.98 6.25 4.38
N MET A 49 15.72 5.19 4.00
CA MET A 49 15.37 3.80 4.31
C MET A 49 15.14 3.57 5.81
N ALA A 50 16.08 4.06 6.64
CA ALA A 50 16.02 3.87 8.09
C ALA A 50 14.81 4.58 8.73
N MET A 51 14.29 5.63 8.09
CA MET A 51 13.17 6.42 8.58
C MET A 51 11.82 6.00 7.98
N ASN A 52 11.77 4.96 7.14
CA ASN A 52 10.57 4.52 6.43
C ASN A 52 9.85 5.63 5.63
N ASN A 53 10.60 6.61 5.12
CA ASN A 53 10.07 7.78 4.43
C ASN A 53 10.34 7.71 2.93
N PHE A 54 10.00 6.58 2.31
CA PHE A 54 10.04 6.47 0.86
C PHE A 54 8.82 7.14 0.25
N GLY A 55 9.09 8.05 -0.68
CA GLY A 55 8.06 8.58 -1.55
C GLY A 55 8.42 8.43 -3.01
N GLU A 56 7.45 8.60 -3.87
CA GLU A 56 7.62 8.66 -5.31
C GLU A 56 7.02 9.97 -5.82
N GLU A 57 7.80 10.67 -6.62
CA GLU A 57 7.40 11.82 -7.41
C GLU A 57 6.90 11.33 -8.76
N LEU A 58 5.71 11.75 -9.17
CA LEU A 58 5.16 11.51 -10.49
C LEU A 58 5.33 12.77 -11.34
N TYR A 59 5.95 12.58 -12.50
CA TYR A 59 6.22 13.61 -13.49
C TYR A 59 5.47 13.29 -14.78
N VAL A 60 4.90 14.32 -15.40
CA VAL A 60 4.24 14.23 -16.71
C VAL A 60 4.77 15.33 -17.62
N GLN A 61 4.52 15.21 -18.92
CA GLN A 61 4.85 16.29 -19.84
C GLN A 61 3.94 17.51 -19.55
N PRO A 62 4.42 18.75 -19.71
CA PRO A 62 3.64 19.96 -19.39
C PRO A 62 2.31 20.06 -20.14
N GLU A 63 2.25 19.50 -21.35
CA GLU A 63 1.04 19.52 -22.19
C GLU A 63 -0.09 18.66 -21.56
N ASP A 64 0.28 17.60 -20.85
CA ASP A 64 -0.65 16.66 -20.22
C ASP A 64 -0.94 17.01 -18.75
N GLU A 65 -0.37 18.10 -18.23
CA GLU A 65 -0.45 18.46 -16.81
C GLU A 65 -1.90 18.62 -16.33
N ALA A 66 -2.74 19.30 -17.11
CA ALA A 66 -4.13 19.53 -16.75
C ALA A 66 -4.91 18.22 -16.67
N ALA A 67 -4.77 17.35 -17.68
CA ALA A 67 -5.41 16.04 -17.70
C ALA A 67 -4.92 15.14 -16.55
N ALA A 68 -3.62 15.15 -16.28
CA ALA A 68 -3.03 14.40 -15.16
C ALA A 68 -3.61 14.87 -13.81
N ARG A 69 -3.76 16.18 -13.62
CA ARG A 69 -4.35 16.75 -12.40
C ARG A 69 -5.81 16.32 -12.21
N GLU A 70 -6.60 16.21 -13.27
CA GLU A 70 -7.98 15.71 -13.19
C GLU A 70 -8.04 14.24 -12.75
N VAL A 71 -7.20 13.40 -13.33
CA VAL A 71 -7.08 11.98 -12.95
C VAL A 71 -6.69 11.84 -11.48
N ILE A 72 -5.68 12.61 -11.04
CA ILE A 72 -5.22 12.63 -9.66
C ILE A 72 -6.32 13.14 -8.72
N ALA A 73 -7.07 14.17 -9.10
CA ALA A 73 -8.17 14.71 -8.30
C ALA A 73 -9.31 13.70 -8.15
N LYS A 74 -9.62 12.92 -9.21
CA LYS A 74 -10.58 11.82 -9.13
C LYS A 74 -10.09 10.72 -8.18
N TRP A 75 -8.85 10.27 -8.34
CA TRP A 75 -8.24 9.27 -7.44
C TRP A 75 -8.27 9.71 -5.97
N ARG A 76 -7.94 10.97 -5.66
CA ARG A 76 -8.00 11.49 -4.28
C ARG A 76 -9.40 11.44 -3.68
N ARG A 77 -10.43 11.75 -4.48
CA ARG A 77 -11.82 11.69 -4.04
C ARG A 77 -12.24 10.26 -3.71
N GLU A 78 -11.96 9.33 -4.61
CA GLU A 78 -12.24 7.90 -4.40
C GLU A 78 -11.53 7.37 -3.14
N ARG A 79 -10.25 7.70 -2.94
CA ARG A 79 -9.51 7.33 -1.72
C ARG A 79 -10.08 7.96 -0.45
N GLN A 80 -10.62 9.16 -0.53
CA GLN A 80 -11.26 9.78 0.63
C GLN A 80 -12.59 9.07 0.96
N GLU A 81 -13.40 8.77 -0.05
CA GLU A 81 -14.65 8.01 0.12
C GLU A 81 -14.38 6.61 0.68
N GLU A 82 -13.37 5.90 0.20
CA GLU A 82 -12.95 4.61 0.77
C GLU A 82 -12.60 4.71 2.25
N ARG A 83 -11.83 5.73 2.64
CA ARG A 83 -11.46 5.96 4.05
C ARG A 83 -12.67 6.30 4.91
N GLU A 84 -13.61 7.08 4.38
CA GLU A 84 -14.85 7.42 5.07
C GLU A 84 -15.73 6.17 5.25
N ASN A 85 -15.89 5.37 4.19
CA ASN A 85 -16.63 4.10 4.24
C ASN A 85 -15.99 3.08 5.20
N GLN A 86 -14.66 2.96 5.23
CA GLN A 86 -13.94 2.10 6.18
C GLN A 86 -14.12 2.57 7.63
N LYS A 87 -14.14 3.88 7.88
CA LYS A 87 -14.43 4.43 9.22
C LYS A 87 -15.87 4.15 9.65
N GLN A 88 -16.80 4.13 8.70
CA GLN A 88 -18.22 3.93 8.96
C GLN A 88 -18.59 2.45 9.12
N ASN A 89 -17.76 1.53 8.61
CA ASN A 89 -17.93 0.09 8.73
C ASN A 89 -16.63 -0.62 9.19
N PRO A 90 -16.20 -0.43 10.46
CA PRO A 90 -14.91 -0.92 10.95
C PRO A 90 -14.80 -2.45 11.12
N GLU A 91 -15.88 -3.22 10.96
CA GLU A 91 -15.93 -4.62 11.42
C GLU A 91 -15.59 -5.67 10.34
N THR A 92 -15.54 -5.35 9.06
CA THR A 92 -15.51 -6.39 8.01
C THR A 92 -14.12 -7.00 7.77
N GLU A 93 -13.03 -6.21 7.78
CA GLU A 93 -11.67 -6.74 7.57
C GLU A 93 -11.00 -7.28 8.84
N SER A 94 -11.27 -6.63 9.98
CA SER A 94 -10.77 -7.07 11.29
C SER A 94 -11.33 -8.45 11.63
N SER A 95 -12.63 -8.68 11.41
CA SER A 95 -13.28 -9.96 11.71
C SER A 95 -12.67 -11.13 10.93
N GLU A 96 -12.41 -10.99 9.63
CA GLU A 96 -11.83 -12.07 8.83
C GLU A 96 -10.39 -12.43 9.19
N LYS A 97 -9.50 -11.43 9.33
CA LYS A 97 -8.09 -11.66 9.69
C LYS A 97 -7.96 -12.21 11.10
N THR A 98 -8.81 -11.76 12.02
CA THR A 98 -8.81 -12.18 13.42
C THR A 98 -9.34 -13.61 13.54
N ASN A 99 -10.39 -14.00 12.79
CA ASN A 99 -10.86 -15.39 12.74
C ASN A 99 -9.82 -16.35 12.14
N LYS A 100 -9.16 -15.97 11.03
CA LYS A 100 -8.17 -16.81 10.34
C LYS A 100 -6.97 -17.16 11.22
N MET A 101 -6.58 -16.29 12.17
CA MET A 101 -5.44 -16.54 13.07
C MET A 101 -5.83 -17.07 14.46
N ILE A 102 -7.01 -16.76 14.98
CA ILE A 102 -7.43 -17.19 16.33
C ILE A 102 -7.86 -18.66 16.33
N VAL A 103 -8.63 -19.09 15.34
CA VAL A 103 -9.15 -20.46 15.24
C VAL A 103 -8.03 -21.52 15.28
N PRO A 104 -6.94 -21.43 14.48
CA PRO A 104 -5.86 -22.43 14.54
C PRO A 104 -5.10 -22.41 15.87
N ARG A 105 -4.98 -21.25 16.54
CA ARG A 105 -4.30 -21.14 17.84
C ARG A 105 -5.10 -21.79 18.96
N ILE A 106 -6.43 -21.62 18.96
CA ILE A 106 -7.31 -22.27 19.93
C ILE A 106 -7.28 -23.79 19.74
N LEU A 107 -7.37 -24.28 18.48
CA LEU A 107 -7.28 -25.71 18.17
C LEU A 107 -5.96 -26.33 18.61
N ALA A 108 -4.83 -25.65 18.35
CA ALA A 108 -3.51 -26.12 18.80
C ALA A 108 -3.43 -26.20 20.34
N GLY A 109 -3.98 -25.21 21.05
CA GLY A 109 -4.04 -25.23 22.52
C GLY A 109 -4.85 -26.41 23.07
N ILE A 110 -6.04 -26.66 22.50
CA ILE A 110 -6.88 -27.80 22.88
C ILE A 110 -6.14 -29.12 22.63
N LEU A 111 -5.46 -29.26 21.49
CA LEU A 111 -4.75 -30.48 21.13
C LEU A 111 -3.59 -30.77 22.10
N VAL A 112 -2.85 -29.74 22.52
CA VAL A 112 -1.80 -29.88 23.55
C VAL A 112 -2.38 -30.36 24.88
N VAL A 113 -3.50 -29.79 25.32
CA VAL A 113 -4.17 -30.20 26.57
C VAL A 113 -4.61 -31.66 26.51
N VAL A 114 -5.18 -32.10 25.38
CA VAL A 114 -5.60 -33.50 25.18
C VAL A 114 -4.40 -34.44 25.21
N VAL A 115 -3.29 -34.11 24.54
CA VAL A 115 -2.06 -34.93 24.55
C VAL A 115 -1.49 -35.05 25.97
N VAL A 116 -1.44 -33.95 26.72
CA VAL A 116 -0.96 -33.96 28.11
C VAL A 116 -1.89 -34.80 29.00
N ALA A 117 -3.21 -34.68 28.85
CA ALA A 117 -4.17 -35.46 29.62
C ALA A 117 -4.05 -36.96 29.33
N LEU A 118 -3.90 -37.34 28.05
CA LEU A 118 -3.68 -38.74 27.63
C LEU A 118 -2.35 -39.29 28.15
N TYR A 119 -1.29 -38.48 28.13
CA TYR A 119 0.01 -38.86 28.68
C TYR A 119 -0.05 -39.11 30.19
N LEU A 120 -0.73 -38.25 30.94
CA LEU A 120 -0.91 -38.40 32.39
C LEU A 120 -1.82 -39.59 32.76
N THR A 121 -2.77 -39.97 31.89
CA THR A 121 -3.62 -41.14 32.11
C THR A 121 -2.96 -42.46 31.69
N HIS A 122 -2.05 -42.45 30.71
CA HIS A 122 -1.28 -43.65 30.30
C HIS A 122 -0.08 -43.99 31.20
N ILE A 123 0.40 -43.03 32.01
CA ILE A 123 1.48 -43.25 32.99
C ILE A 123 0.99 -43.84 34.32
N ARG A 124 -0.34 -44.01 34.48
CA ARG A 124 -0.94 -44.53 35.70
C ARG A 124 -1.39 -45.98 35.55
#